data_AF-K2RJ70-F1
#
_entry.id   AF-K2RJ70-F1
#
_cell.length_a   1.000
_cell.length_b   1.000
_cell.length_c   1.000
_cell.angle_alpha   90.00
_cell.angle_beta   90.00
_cell.angle_gamma   90.00
#
_symmetry.space_group_name_H-M   'P 1'
#
loop_
_entity.id
_entity.type
_entity.pdbx_description
1 polymer ?
#
loop_
_entity_poly.entity_id
_entity_poly.type
_entity_poly.pdbx_seq_one_letter_code
_entity_poly.pdbx_strand_id
1 'polypeptide(L)'
;MVHSNMLNKVNPFMRYVVGPVILKAFQAIHYFNPNGIIRTVGASAADVERAAFGIVDQELGSYPKDLYLDGAKRVEAATESFDEEKQKELWTLSVKLAQVDESKTALG
;
A
#
# COMPACT_ATOMS: atom_id res chain seq x y z
N MET A 1 2.47 12.32 -1.10
CA MET A 1 2.26 13.63 -1.78
C MET A 1 2.94 14.70 -0.95
N VAL A 2 3.90 15.45 -1.50
CA VAL A 2 4.47 16.61 -0.79
C VAL A 2 3.35 17.64 -0.69
N HIS A 3 2.73 17.75 0.47
CA HIS A 3 1.61 18.65 0.67
C HIS A 3 2.12 20.08 0.48
N SER A 4 1.33 20.96 -0.16
CA SER A 4 1.70 22.37 -0.36
C SER A 4 2.05 23.10 0.95
N ASN A 5 1.57 22.57 2.10
CA ASN A 5 1.90 23.06 3.43
C ASN A 5 3.35 22.77 3.85
N MET A 6 4.01 21.75 3.29
CA MET A 6 5.43 21.50 3.52
C MET A 6 6.29 22.52 2.77
N LEU A 7 5.90 22.91 1.55
CA LEU A 7 6.59 23.91 0.74
C LEU A 7 6.42 25.34 1.29
N ASN A 8 5.40 25.58 2.11
CA ASN A 8 5.17 26.86 2.76
C ASN A 8 6.07 27.10 3.99
N LYS A 9 6.72 26.05 4.53
CA LYS A 9 7.61 26.13 5.70
C LYS A 9 9.10 26.29 5.34
N VAL A 10 9.43 26.28 4.04
CA VAL A 10 10.81 26.40 3.53
C VAL A 10 11.09 27.79 2.94
N ASN A 11 12.36 28.10 2.71
CA ASN A 11 12.75 29.42 2.19
C ASN A 11 12.10 29.71 0.81
N PRO A 12 11.98 30.98 0.40
CA PRO A 12 11.31 31.36 -0.86
C PRO A 12 11.91 30.70 -2.11
N PHE A 13 13.22 30.50 -2.15
CA PHE A 13 13.90 29.84 -3.28
C PHE A 13 13.47 28.37 -3.40
N MET A 14 13.42 27.64 -2.29
CA MET A 14 12.93 26.26 -2.25
C MET A 14 11.46 26.16 -2.65
N ARG A 15 10.65 27.14 -2.24
CA ARG A 15 9.21 27.17 -2.55
C ARG A 15 8.91 27.45 -4.02
N TYR A 16 9.58 28.44 -4.61
CA TYR A 16 9.23 28.93 -5.94
C TYR A 16 10.07 28.35 -7.08
N VAL A 17 11.27 27.86 -6.79
CA VAL A 17 12.18 27.33 -7.82
C VAL A 17 12.30 25.82 -7.69
N VAL A 18 12.75 25.32 -6.55
CA VAL A 18 13.07 23.90 -6.38
C VAL A 18 11.81 23.04 -6.29
N GLY A 19 10.80 23.47 -5.52
CA GLY A 19 9.55 22.75 -5.31
C GLY A 19 8.81 22.38 -6.60
N PRO A 20 8.52 23.35 -7.50
CA PRO A 20 7.84 23.06 -8.77
C PRO A 20 8.64 22.11 -9.67
N VAL A 21 9.97 22.22 -9.69
CA VAL A 21 10.84 21.32 -10.46
C VAL A 21 10.75 19.89 -9.92
N ILE A 22 10.84 19.71 -8.61
CA ILE A 22 10.71 18.38 -7.97
C ILE A 22 9.32 17.79 -8.25
N LEU A 23 8.26 18.59 -8.13
CA LEU A 23 6.89 18.11 -8.38
C LEU A 23 6.70 17.65 -9.83
N LYS A 24 7.21 18.43 -10.81
CA LYS A 24 7.17 18.02 -12.23
C LYS A 24 8.01 16.78 -12.49
N ALA A 25 9.18 16.66 -11.87
CA ALA A 25 10.02 15.47 -11.98
C ALA A 25 9.29 14.23 -11.42
N PHE A 26 8.62 14.35 -10.27
CA PHE A 26 7.82 13.25 -9.69
C PHE A 26 6.64 12.86 -10.57
N GLN A 27 5.94 13.84 -11.18
CA GLN A 27 4.89 13.56 -12.15
C GLN A 27 5.43 12.83 -13.38
N ALA A 28 6.57 13.25 -13.93
CA ALA A 28 7.21 12.58 -15.05
C ALA A 28 7.62 11.14 -14.69
N ILE A 29 8.27 10.94 -13.54
CA ILE A 29 8.67 9.61 -13.06
C ILE A 29 7.45 8.70 -12.91
N HIS A 30 6.36 9.20 -12.31
CA HIS A 30 5.13 8.44 -12.16
C HIS A 30 4.48 8.08 -13.51
N TYR A 31 4.52 8.99 -14.49
CA TYR A 31 4.00 8.72 -15.83
C TYR A 31 4.75 7.57 -16.52
N PHE A 32 6.09 7.53 -16.41
CA PHE A 32 6.89 6.46 -17.02
C PHE A 32 6.87 5.16 -16.21
N ASN A 33 6.70 5.23 -14.89
CA ASN A 33 6.61 4.06 -14.02
C ASN A 33 5.51 4.22 -12.96
N PRO A 34 4.24 3.94 -13.32
CA PRO A 34 3.10 4.17 -12.43
C PRO A 34 3.10 3.26 -11.18
N ASN A 35 3.75 2.10 -11.25
CA ASN A 35 3.95 1.19 -10.13
C ASN A 35 5.34 1.33 -9.47
N GLY A 36 6.05 2.44 -9.72
CA GLY A 36 7.34 2.69 -9.09
C GLY A 36 7.22 3.15 -7.63
N ILE A 37 8.36 3.45 -7.01
CA ILE A 37 8.45 3.86 -5.59
C ILE A 37 7.70 5.18 -5.32
N ILE A 38 7.57 6.04 -6.34
CA ILE A 38 6.86 7.32 -6.26
C ILE A 38 5.43 7.10 -6.80
N ARG A 39 4.50 6.87 -5.89
CA ARG A 39 3.06 6.71 -6.20
C ARG A 39 2.25 7.92 -5.75
N THR A 40 1.16 8.18 -6.48
CA THR A 40 0.15 9.15 -6.05
C THR A 40 -0.83 8.49 -5.09
N VAL A 41 -1.43 9.29 -4.20
CA VAL A 41 -2.46 8.79 -3.26
C VAL A 41 -3.64 8.21 -4.02
N GLY A 42 -4.06 8.86 -5.11
CA GLY A 42 -5.16 8.39 -5.95
C GLY A 42 -4.87 7.03 -6.60
N ALA A 43 -3.65 6.81 -7.10
CA ALA A 43 -3.27 5.52 -7.66
C ALA A 43 -3.30 4.41 -6.59
N SER A 44 -2.71 4.64 -5.42
CA SER A 44 -2.73 3.67 -4.32
C SER A 44 -4.15 3.40 -3.81
N ALA A 45 -5.02 4.42 -3.73
CA ALA A 45 -6.41 4.24 -3.33
C ALA A 45 -7.18 3.38 -4.34
N ALA A 46 -6.99 3.62 -5.63
CA ALA A 46 -7.60 2.82 -6.69
C ALA A 46 -7.12 1.36 -6.68
N ASP A 47 -5.85 1.10 -6.37
CA ASP A 47 -5.34 -0.27 -6.23
C ASP A 47 -5.98 -1.01 -5.04
N VAL A 48 -6.14 -0.32 -3.90
CA VAL A 48 -6.84 -0.89 -2.72
C VAL A 48 -8.30 -1.15 -3.02
N GLU A 49 -8.98 -0.24 -3.72
CA GLU A 49 -10.36 -0.42 -4.16
C GLU A 49 -10.49 -1.65 -5.09
N ARG A 50 -9.58 -1.80 -6.06
CA ARG A 50 -9.51 -3.00 -6.91
C ARG A 50 -9.27 -4.25 -6.08
N ALA A 51 -8.33 -4.23 -5.13
CA ALA A 51 -8.05 -5.40 -4.29
C ALA A 51 -9.25 -5.80 -3.43
N ALA A 52 -10.02 -4.83 -2.92
CA ALA A 52 -11.17 -5.08 -2.05
C ALA A 52 -12.44 -5.48 -2.82
N PHE A 53 -12.69 -4.86 -3.98
CA PHE A 53 -13.98 -4.96 -4.69
C PHE A 53 -13.87 -5.47 -6.13
N GLY A 54 -12.67 -5.66 -6.65
CA GLY A 54 -12.42 -6.16 -8.00
C GLY A 54 -12.73 -7.64 -8.19
N ILE A 55 -13.75 -8.18 -7.52
CA ILE A 55 -14.13 -9.61 -7.54
C ILE A 55 -14.56 -10.11 -8.93
N VAL A 56 -14.88 -9.20 -9.87
CA VAL A 56 -15.18 -9.51 -11.27
C VAL A 56 -13.90 -9.73 -12.09
N ASP A 57 -12.76 -9.27 -11.58
CA ASP A 57 -11.45 -9.55 -12.14
C ASP A 57 -11.13 -11.03 -11.91
N GLN A 58 -10.91 -11.77 -13.02
CA GLN A 58 -10.64 -13.19 -12.99
C GLN A 58 -9.37 -13.51 -12.18
N GLU A 59 -8.45 -12.57 -12.02
CA GLU A 59 -7.25 -12.74 -11.20
C GLU A 59 -7.55 -12.67 -9.70
N LEU A 60 -8.47 -11.81 -9.26
CA LEU A 60 -8.71 -11.52 -7.82
C LEU A 60 -9.89 -12.32 -7.23
N GLY A 61 -10.88 -12.64 -8.06
CA GLY A 61 -12.06 -13.41 -7.65
C GLY A 61 -11.85 -14.93 -7.64
N SER A 62 -10.74 -15.41 -8.19
CA SER A 62 -10.45 -16.85 -8.35
C SER A 62 -9.58 -17.41 -7.23
N TYR A 63 -9.67 -18.71 -7.00
CA TYR A 63 -8.74 -19.42 -6.10
C TYR A 63 -7.33 -19.49 -6.74
N PRO A 64 -6.25 -19.36 -5.96
CA PRO A 64 -6.21 -19.17 -4.51
C PRO A 64 -6.36 -17.68 -4.10
N LYS A 65 -6.94 -17.45 -2.91
CA LYS A 65 -7.32 -16.10 -2.42
C LYS A 65 -6.15 -15.35 -1.75
N ASP A 66 -5.04 -16.01 -1.50
CA ASP A 66 -3.84 -15.50 -0.83
C ASP A 66 -2.89 -14.79 -1.80
N LEU A 67 -3.43 -13.81 -2.51
CA LEU A 67 -2.68 -13.04 -3.51
C LEU A 67 -1.93 -11.88 -2.85
N TYR A 68 -0.66 -11.72 -3.22
CA TYR A 68 0.14 -10.55 -2.88
C TYR A 68 0.19 -9.59 -4.07
N LEU A 69 -0.10 -8.32 -3.80
CA LEU A 69 -0.22 -7.27 -4.83
C LEU A 69 0.78 -6.13 -4.54
N ASP A 70 1.51 -5.71 -5.58
CA ASP A 70 2.25 -4.45 -5.63
C ASP A 70 1.50 -3.49 -6.58
N GLY A 71 0.58 -2.72 -5.99
CA GLY A 71 -0.42 -1.96 -6.73
C GLY A 71 -1.30 -2.88 -7.58
N ALA A 72 -1.34 -2.64 -8.88
CA ALA A 72 -2.13 -3.45 -9.80
C ALA A 72 -1.50 -4.82 -10.15
N LYS A 73 -0.23 -5.06 -9.80
CA LYS A 73 0.50 -6.28 -10.21
C LYS A 73 0.48 -7.34 -9.13
N ARG A 74 0.25 -8.59 -9.50
CA ARG A 74 0.54 -9.75 -8.64
C ARG A 74 2.06 -9.91 -8.48
N VAL A 75 2.49 -10.16 -7.26
CA VAL A 75 3.89 -10.42 -6.91
C VAL A 75 3.99 -11.65 -6.03
N GLU A 76 5.17 -12.25 -5.98
CA GLU A 76 5.49 -13.30 -5.02
C GLU A 76 5.91 -12.65 -3.70
N ALA A 77 5.41 -13.17 -2.59
CA ALA A 77 5.85 -12.73 -1.27
C ALA A 77 7.23 -13.30 -0.92
N ALA A 78 7.83 -12.75 0.15
CA ALA A 78 9.05 -13.33 0.68
C ALA A 78 8.79 -14.77 1.15
N THR A 79 9.78 -15.67 1.00
CA THR A 79 9.66 -17.07 1.43
C THR A 79 9.25 -17.22 2.90
N GLU A 80 9.75 -16.32 3.75
CA GLU A 80 9.37 -16.25 5.17
C GLU A 80 7.87 -16.01 5.38
N SER A 81 7.19 -15.33 4.46
CA SER A 81 5.74 -15.10 4.54
C SER A 81 4.93 -16.38 4.41
N PHE A 82 5.52 -17.50 3.97
CA PHE A 82 4.89 -18.81 3.87
C PHE A 82 5.31 -19.80 4.97
N ASP A 83 6.07 -19.34 5.96
CA ASP A 83 6.48 -20.15 7.11
C ASP A 83 5.30 -20.33 8.10
N GLU A 84 4.66 -21.49 8.07
CA GLU A 84 3.47 -21.79 8.88
C GLU A 84 3.73 -21.70 10.39
N GLU A 85 4.93 -22.05 10.86
CA GLU A 85 5.29 -21.99 12.28
C GLU A 85 5.34 -20.53 12.73
N LYS A 86 6.01 -19.67 11.96
CA LYS A 86 6.08 -18.23 12.23
C LYS A 86 4.73 -17.54 12.13
N GLN A 87 3.90 -17.89 11.14
CA GLN A 87 2.55 -17.36 11.02
C GLN A 87 1.71 -17.67 12.27
N LYS A 88 1.77 -18.91 12.75
CA LYS A 88 1.04 -19.36 13.93
C LYS A 88 1.53 -18.68 15.21
N GLU A 89 2.85 -18.56 15.37
CA GLU A 89 3.46 -17.86 16.49
C GLU A 89 3.04 -16.38 16.50
N LEU A 90 3.17 -15.70 15.35
CA LEU A 90 2.81 -14.30 15.17
C LEU A 90 1.33 -14.05 15.51
N TRP A 91 0.42 -14.90 15.01
CA TRP A 91 -1.00 -14.80 15.30
C TRP A 91 -1.29 -14.95 16.79
N THR A 92 -0.77 -16.01 17.42
CA THR A 92 -0.99 -16.32 18.84
C THR A 92 -0.50 -15.19 19.74
N LEU A 93 0.70 -14.67 19.46
CA LEU A 93 1.28 -13.56 20.21
C LEU A 93 0.48 -12.27 20.01
N SER A 94 0.07 -11.98 18.78
CA SER A 94 -0.70 -10.76 18.45
C SER A 94 -2.07 -10.73 19.14
N VAL A 95 -2.79 -11.85 19.13
CA VAL A 95 -4.08 -11.98 19.85
C VAL A 95 -3.90 -11.72 21.35
N LYS A 96 -2.85 -12.30 21.95
CA LYS A 96 -2.53 -12.11 23.37
C LYS A 96 -2.18 -10.65 23.69
N LEU A 97 -1.36 -10.00 22.86
CA LEU A 97 -0.94 -8.62 23.06
C LEU A 97 -2.07 -7.62 22.84
N ALA A 98 -2.90 -7.85 21.83
CA ALA A 98 -4.06 -7.01 21.53
C ALA A 98 -5.26 -7.26 22.48
N GLN A 99 -5.17 -8.28 23.35
CA GLN A 99 -6.24 -8.70 24.25
C GLN A 99 -7.57 -8.89 23.51
N VAL A 100 -7.49 -9.48 22.31
CA VAL A 100 -8.67 -9.83 21.51
C VAL A 100 -9.24 -11.12 22.10
N ASP A 101 -10.52 -11.06 22.44
CA ASP A 101 -11.32 -12.20 22.86
C ASP A 101 -12.48 -12.37 21.87
N GLU A 102 -13.20 -13.49 21.93
CA GLU A 102 -14.28 -13.82 20.99
C GLU A 102 -15.34 -12.71 20.91
N SER A 103 -15.62 -12.02 22.02
CA SER A 103 -16.58 -10.92 22.07
C SER A 103 -16.15 -9.66 21.30
N LYS A 104 -14.87 -9.57 20.95
CA LYS A 104 -14.27 -8.46 20.19
C LYS A 104 -14.03 -8.80 18.72
N THR A 105 -14.44 -9.98 18.28
CA THR A 105 -14.32 -10.40 16.88
C THR A 105 -15.68 -10.37 16.17
N ALA A 106 -15.68 -10.09 14.87
CA ALA A 106 -16.89 -10.14 14.04
C ALA A 106 -17.37 -11.57 13.71
N LEU A 107 -16.71 -12.59 14.29
CA LEU A 107 -16.94 -14.02 14.04
C LEU A 107 -17.53 -14.73 15.28
N GLY A 108 -18.08 -13.97 16.23
CA GLY A 108 -18.58 -14.46 17.52
C GLY A 108 -19.47 -15.70 17.45
#